data_AF-A0AAN8PVG9-F1
#
_entry.id   AF-A0AAN8PVG9-F1
#
_cell.length_a   1.000
_cell.length_b   1.000
_cell.length_c   1.000
_cell.angle_alpha   90.00
_cell.angle_beta   90.00
_cell.angle_gamma   90.00
#
_symmetry.space_group_name_H-M   'P 1'
#
loop_
_entity.id
_entity.type
_entity.pdbx_description
1 polymer ?
#
loop_
_entity_poly.entity_id
_entity_poly.type
_entity_poly.pdbx_seq_one_letter_code
_entity_poly.pdbx_strand_id
1 'polypeptide(L)'
;MKVQININEHLYLFLHSNYYNLDATKDTIEVYFQLRSSSPELFANRALKNPANELAWTITNMIAVPKTTPEGYNVLLYRLADSDISKLQFVDAMKAFFLFNDVRLSEDGLSPGYIVIFDMKGVSFSHLAKINLSAVRKFMNYIQEGHPARLKGVHVINAVAFMDKILGIVRPLMKTGLVKLVSFTRITRLILSAILNGTDDKNPATM
;
A
#
# COMPACT_ATOMS: atom_id res chain seq x y z
N MET A 1 7.12 9.86 18.57
CA MET A 1 5.65 9.93 18.48
C MET A 1 5.10 8.56 18.85
N LYS A 2 4.52 8.41 20.05
CA LYS A 2 3.73 7.21 20.38
C LYS A 2 2.38 7.42 19.68
N VAL A 3 2.12 6.65 18.63
CA VAL A 3 0.75 6.56 18.08
C VAL A 3 -0.06 5.83 19.14
N GLN A 4 -0.78 6.59 19.97
CA GLN A 4 -1.68 6.03 20.97
C GLN A 4 -2.91 5.55 20.20
N ILE A 5 -2.98 4.24 19.95
CA ILE A 5 -4.09 3.61 19.22
C ILE A 5 -5.34 3.70 20.09
N ASN A 6 -6.31 4.54 19.71
CA ASN A 6 -7.64 4.51 20.32
C ASN A 6 -8.38 3.28 19.78
N ILE A 7 -8.62 2.29 20.65
CA ILE A 7 -9.27 1.01 20.29
C ILE A 7 -10.65 1.25 19.66
N ASN A 8 -11.37 2.28 20.10
CA ASN A 8 -12.70 2.60 19.58
C ASN A 8 -12.66 3.11 18.13
N GLU A 9 -11.63 3.89 17.76
CA GLU A 9 -11.47 4.44 16.41
C GLU A 9 -11.12 3.35 15.39
N HIS A 10 -10.31 2.35 15.79
CA HIS A 10 -10.01 1.21 14.93
C HIS A 10 -11.26 0.36 14.63
N LEU A 11 -12.17 0.17 15.59
CA LEU A 11 -13.37 -0.64 15.37
C LEU A 11 -14.25 -0.05 14.25
N TYR A 12 -14.36 1.29 14.18
CA TYR A 12 -15.10 1.95 13.11
C TYR A 12 -14.49 1.73 11.73
N LEU A 13 -13.15 1.65 11.62
CA LEU A 13 -12.48 1.34 10.36
C LEU A 13 -12.83 -0.07 9.87
N PHE A 14 -12.83 -1.08 10.76
CA PHE A 14 -13.19 -2.45 10.40
C PHE A 14 -14.66 -2.59 9.99
N LEU A 15 -15.57 -1.95 10.74
CA LEU A 15 -16.99 -1.91 10.38
C LEU A 15 -17.19 -1.24 9.03
N HIS A 16 -16.57 -0.08 8.85
CA HIS A 16 -16.65 0.67 7.61
C HIS A 16 -16.10 -0.15 6.43
N SER A 17 -14.91 -0.75 6.53
CA SER A 17 -14.32 -1.54 5.44
C SER A 17 -15.21 -2.70 5.00
N ASN A 18 -15.96 -3.29 5.93
CA ASN A 18 -16.86 -4.41 5.72
C ASN A 18 -18.32 -4.02 5.44
N TYR A 19 -18.58 -2.75 5.08
CA TYR A 19 -19.92 -2.25 4.79
C TYR A 19 -20.91 -2.51 5.95
N TYR A 20 -20.41 -2.44 7.18
CA TYR A 20 -21.14 -2.65 8.43
C TYR A 20 -21.71 -4.08 8.60
N ASN A 21 -21.23 -5.06 7.83
CA ASN A 21 -21.51 -6.46 8.10
C ASN A 21 -20.70 -6.94 9.31
N LEU A 22 -21.39 -7.37 10.37
CA LEU A 22 -20.76 -7.72 11.65
C LEU A 22 -19.90 -8.98 11.57
N ASP A 23 -20.32 -10.01 10.83
CA ASP A 23 -19.58 -11.27 10.76
C ASP A 23 -18.30 -11.09 9.93
N ALA A 24 -18.39 -10.45 8.77
CA ALA A 24 -17.21 -10.09 7.97
C ALA A 24 -16.25 -9.15 8.74
N THR A 25 -16.79 -8.27 9.58
CA THR A 25 -15.99 -7.42 10.47
C THR A 25 -15.19 -8.23 11.47
N LYS A 26 -15.80 -9.23 12.12
CA LYS A 26 -15.11 -10.12 13.07
C LYS A 26 -13.99 -10.89 12.38
N ASP A 27 -14.28 -11.47 11.22
CA ASP A 27 -13.29 -12.22 10.43
C ASP A 27 -12.09 -11.32 10.06
N THR A 28 -12.35 -10.09 9.63
CA THR A 28 -11.29 -9.13 9.28
C THR A 28 -10.41 -8.78 10.48
N ILE A 29 -11.04 -8.55 11.64
CA ILE A 29 -10.34 -8.24 12.90
C ILE A 29 -9.43 -9.40 13.30
N GLU A 30 -9.95 -10.64 13.24
CA GLU A 30 -9.18 -11.84 13.59
C GLU A 30 -7.95 -11.97 12.68
N VAL A 31 -8.13 -11.87 11.35
CA VAL A 31 -7.01 -11.96 10.40
C VAL A 31 -5.99 -10.83 10.62
N TYR A 32 -6.46 -9.60 10.86
CA TYR A 32 -5.58 -8.44 11.11
C TYR A 32 -4.66 -8.67 12.31
N PHE A 33 -5.23 -9.04 13.46
CA PHE A 33 -4.44 -9.24 14.68
C PHE A 33 -3.60 -10.51 14.63
N GLN A 34 -4.10 -11.58 14.03
CA GLN A 34 -3.34 -12.82 13.86
C GLN A 34 -2.12 -12.62 12.96
N LEU A 35 -2.25 -11.91 11.83
CA LEU A 35 -1.11 -11.62 10.95
C LEU A 35 -0.07 -10.74 11.64
N ARG A 36 -0.52 -9.73 12.41
CA ARG A 36 0.39 -8.83 13.13
C ARG A 36 1.15 -9.51 14.25
N SER A 37 0.49 -10.38 15.00
CA SER A 37 1.13 -11.13 16.10
C SER A 37 2.08 -12.21 15.58
N SER A 38 1.71 -12.92 14.51
CA SER A 38 2.50 -14.02 13.93
C SER A 38 3.59 -13.58 12.94
N SER A 39 3.71 -12.28 12.64
CA SER A 39 4.67 -11.76 11.66
C SER A 39 5.49 -10.58 12.20
N PRO A 40 6.26 -10.78 13.30
CA PRO A 40 7.05 -9.71 13.91
C PRO A 40 8.08 -9.10 12.95
N GLU A 41 8.55 -9.85 11.95
CA GLU A 41 9.46 -9.34 10.93
C GLU A 41 8.85 -8.24 10.05
N LEU A 42 7.51 -8.15 9.98
CA LEU A 42 6.77 -7.13 9.24
C LEU A 42 6.17 -6.04 10.14
N PHE A 43 5.84 -6.36 11.39
CA PHE A 43 5.05 -5.47 12.26
C PHE A 43 5.74 -5.01 13.56
N ALA A 44 6.88 -5.61 13.93
CA ALA A 44 7.66 -5.18 15.10
C ALA A 44 8.86 -4.29 14.71
N ASN A 45 9.44 -3.61 15.70
CA ASN A 45 10.66 -2.81 15.56
C ASN A 45 10.63 -1.75 14.44
N ARG A 46 9.49 -1.07 14.27
CA ARG A 46 9.21 -0.11 13.19
C ARG A 46 9.60 1.33 13.50
N ALA A 47 10.54 1.55 14.42
CA ALA A 47 11.01 2.89 14.76
C ALA A 47 11.70 3.54 13.55
N LEU A 48 11.30 4.77 13.22
CA LEU A 48 11.82 5.48 12.02
C LEU A 48 13.34 5.69 12.05
N LYS A 49 13.92 5.89 13.25
CA LYS A 49 15.36 6.09 13.46
C LYS A 49 16.19 4.79 13.49
N ASN A 50 15.56 3.63 13.26
CA ASN A 50 16.32 2.40 13.11
C ASN A 50 17.00 2.42 11.72
N PRO A 51 18.32 2.21 11.61
CA PRO A 51 19.03 2.29 10.32
C PRO A 51 18.45 1.42 9.20
N ALA A 52 17.95 0.22 9.52
CA ALA A 52 17.35 -0.67 8.53
C ALA A 52 16.02 -0.12 7.99
N ASN A 53 15.21 0.50 8.87
CA ASN A 53 13.97 1.14 8.48
C ASN A 53 14.26 2.42 7.68
N GLU A 54 15.21 3.24 8.14
CA GLU A 54 15.66 4.46 7.46
C GLU A 54 16.08 4.17 6.02
N LEU A 55 16.91 3.14 5.81
CA LEU A 55 17.30 2.73 4.46
C LEU A 55 16.07 2.35 3.60
N ALA A 56 15.13 1.58 4.15
CA ALA A 56 13.90 1.21 3.44
C ALA A 56 13.07 2.44 3.01
N TRP A 57 13.02 3.50 3.83
CA TRP A 57 12.37 4.77 3.47
C TRP A 57 13.11 5.52 2.36
N THR A 58 14.44 5.46 2.33
CA THR A 58 15.22 6.19 1.31
C THR A 58 15.17 5.53 -0.07
N ILE A 59 14.99 4.21 -0.14
CA ILE A 59 14.96 3.49 -1.42
C ILE A 59 13.55 3.36 -2.02
N THR A 60 12.50 3.74 -1.28
CA THR A 60 11.10 3.69 -1.73
C THR A 60 10.44 5.06 -1.67
N ASN A 61 9.63 5.39 -2.68
CA ASN A 61 8.69 6.50 -2.57
C ASN A 61 7.29 5.93 -2.37
N MET A 62 6.68 6.30 -1.25
CA MET A 62 5.30 6.00 -0.91
C MET A 62 4.58 7.31 -0.70
N ILE A 63 3.65 7.63 -1.59
CA ILE A 63 3.08 8.96 -1.72
C ILE A 63 1.57 8.86 -1.59
N ALA A 64 1.00 9.68 -0.72
CA ALA A 64 -0.43 9.96 -0.71
C ALA A 64 -0.69 11.13 -1.63
N VAL A 65 -1.48 10.94 -2.68
CA VAL A 65 -1.84 12.03 -3.59
C VAL A 65 -2.81 12.95 -2.84
N PRO A 66 -2.57 14.28 -2.79
CA PRO A 66 -3.39 15.20 -1.99
C PRO A 66 -4.86 15.26 -2.39
N LYS A 67 -5.19 14.94 -3.64
CA LYS A 67 -6.55 14.97 -4.18
C LYS A 67 -7.10 13.57 -4.33
N THR A 68 -8.37 13.41 -3.99
CA THR A 68 -9.13 12.19 -4.23
C THR A 68 -9.61 12.11 -5.68
N THR A 69 -10.04 10.92 -6.10
CA THR A 69 -10.76 10.77 -7.37
C THR A 69 -12.14 11.43 -7.32
N PRO A 70 -12.86 11.58 -8.45
CA PRO A 70 -14.24 12.08 -8.46
C PRO A 70 -15.21 11.30 -7.56
N GLU A 71 -14.95 10.00 -7.37
CA GLU A 71 -15.72 9.13 -6.47
C GLU A 71 -15.32 9.28 -4.99
N GLY A 72 -14.34 10.14 -4.69
CA GLY A 72 -13.83 10.39 -3.34
C GLY A 72 -12.75 9.41 -2.87
N TYR A 73 -12.20 8.58 -3.76
CA TYR A 73 -11.18 7.60 -3.35
C TYR A 73 -9.82 8.25 -3.13
N ASN A 74 -9.16 7.89 -2.03
CA ASN A 74 -7.76 8.25 -1.79
C ASN A 74 -6.86 7.53 -2.81
N VAL A 75 -5.79 8.18 -3.25
CA VAL A 75 -4.85 7.60 -4.22
C VAL A 75 -3.47 7.47 -3.59
N LEU A 76 -2.92 6.25 -3.60
CA LEU A 76 -1.59 5.95 -3.08
C LEU A 76 -0.68 5.49 -4.22
N LEU A 77 0.52 6.08 -4.30
CA LEU A 77 1.55 5.73 -5.28
C LEU A 77 2.73 5.07 -4.59
N TYR A 78 3.15 3.92 -5.11
CA TYR A 78 4.30 3.16 -4.65
C TYR A 78 5.30 2.94 -5.77
N ARG A 79 6.57 3.28 -5.52
CA ARG A 79 7.66 3.09 -6.49
C ARG A 79 9.02 2.98 -5.82
N LEU A 80 10.01 2.52 -6.57
CA LEU A 80 11.40 2.66 -6.18
C LEU A 80 11.84 4.12 -6.34
N ALA A 81 12.54 4.61 -5.33
CA ALA A 81 13.29 5.88 -5.36
C ALA A 81 14.74 5.62 -5.79
N ASP A 82 15.31 4.50 -5.33
CA ASP A 82 16.63 4.00 -5.68
C ASP A 82 16.51 2.55 -6.18
N SER A 83 17.16 2.25 -7.31
CA SER A 83 17.11 0.93 -7.96
C SER A 83 18.36 0.08 -7.69
N ASP A 84 19.24 0.56 -6.79
CA ASP A 84 20.42 -0.19 -6.36
C ASP A 84 20.01 -1.40 -5.50
N ILE A 85 20.13 -2.58 -6.12
CA ILE A 85 19.79 -3.87 -5.53
C ILE A 85 20.58 -4.20 -4.26
N SER A 86 21.77 -3.61 -4.08
CA SER A 86 22.60 -3.85 -2.89
C SER A 86 21.96 -3.28 -1.62
N LYS A 87 21.15 -2.22 -1.78
CA LYS A 87 20.42 -1.56 -0.69
C LYS A 87 19.08 -2.21 -0.39
N LEU A 88 18.52 -3.00 -1.32
CA LEU A 88 17.21 -3.61 -1.13
C LEU A 88 17.27 -4.77 -0.13
N GLN A 89 16.67 -4.55 1.03
CA GLN A 89 16.20 -5.59 1.94
C GLN A 89 14.68 -5.72 1.80
N PHE A 90 14.22 -6.78 1.13
CA PHE A 90 12.81 -6.90 0.72
C PHE A 90 11.83 -6.90 1.91
N VAL A 91 12.17 -7.59 3.00
CA VAL A 91 11.32 -7.64 4.20
C VAL A 91 11.25 -6.27 4.89
N ASP A 92 12.34 -5.51 4.92
CA ASP A 92 12.34 -4.16 5.49
C ASP A 92 11.59 -3.15 4.62
N ALA A 93 11.68 -3.27 3.28
CA ALA A 93 10.83 -2.50 2.36
C ALA A 93 9.34 -2.79 2.58
N MET A 94 8.96 -4.06 2.79
CA MET A 94 7.57 -4.42 3.14
C MET A 94 7.14 -3.90 4.51
N LYS A 95 8.02 -3.93 5.51
CA LYS A 95 7.76 -3.35 6.83
C LYS A 95 7.50 -1.84 6.73
N ALA A 96 8.29 -1.12 5.92
CA ALA A 96 8.07 0.30 5.63
C ALA A 96 6.71 0.51 4.92
N PHE A 97 6.37 -0.32 3.94
CA PHE A 97 5.05 -0.32 3.30
C PHE A 97 3.90 -0.46 4.31
N PHE A 98 3.96 -1.43 5.23
CA PHE A 98 2.92 -1.59 6.24
C PHE A 98 2.84 -0.39 7.19
N LEU A 99 3.97 0.18 7.60
CA LEU A 99 3.97 1.36 8.47
C LEU A 99 3.35 2.58 7.76
N PHE A 100 3.67 2.80 6.48
CA PHE A 100 3.06 3.88 5.69
C PHE A 100 1.53 3.72 5.63
N ASN A 101 1.04 2.51 5.37
CA ASN A 101 -0.39 2.24 5.30
C ASN A 101 -1.09 2.36 6.66
N ASP A 102 -0.41 2.04 7.76
CA ASP A 102 -0.93 2.29 9.12
C ASP A 102 -1.15 3.78 9.37
N VAL A 103 -0.20 4.63 8.94
CA VAL A 103 -0.32 6.08 9.03
C VAL A 103 -1.48 6.57 8.17
N ARG A 104 -1.59 6.08 6.92
CA ARG A 104 -2.70 6.47 6.03
C ARG A 104 -4.07 6.09 6.57
N LEU A 105 -4.23 4.87 7.09
CA LEU A 105 -5.47 4.48 7.77
C LEU A 105 -5.83 5.42 8.94
N SER A 106 -4.82 5.83 9.71
CA SER A 106 -5.02 6.72 10.86
C SER A 106 -5.36 8.15 10.46
N GLU A 107 -4.79 8.66 9.36
CA GLU A 107 -4.98 10.05 8.91
C GLU A 107 -6.21 10.22 8.02
N ASP A 108 -6.46 9.26 7.11
CA ASP A 108 -7.58 9.32 6.17
C ASP A 108 -8.92 8.92 6.82
N GLY A 109 -8.89 8.19 7.94
CA GLY A 109 -10.07 7.74 8.67
C GLY A 109 -10.99 6.86 7.82
N LEU A 110 -12.30 7.13 7.83
CA LEU A 110 -13.32 6.34 7.13
C LEU A 110 -13.35 6.62 5.62
N SER A 111 -12.21 6.40 4.95
CA SER A 111 -12.07 6.58 3.51
C SER A 111 -13.05 5.71 2.73
N PRO A 112 -13.80 6.26 1.74
CA PRO A 112 -14.73 5.49 0.90
C PRO A 112 -14.02 4.39 0.09
N GLY A 113 -12.71 4.52 -0.11
CA GLY A 113 -11.84 3.50 -0.67
C GLY A 113 -10.53 4.06 -1.21
N TYR A 114 -9.63 3.15 -1.57
CA TYR A 114 -8.30 3.47 -2.07
C TYR A 114 -8.11 2.97 -3.50
N ILE A 115 -7.46 3.80 -4.31
CA ILE A 115 -6.82 3.39 -5.55
C ILE A 115 -5.32 3.35 -5.32
N VAL A 116 -4.70 2.22 -5.68
CA VAL A 116 -3.26 2.01 -5.54
C VAL A 116 -2.61 2.06 -6.92
N ILE A 117 -1.49 2.77 -7.03
CA ILE A 117 -0.65 2.81 -8.21
C ILE A 117 0.69 2.20 -7.86
N PHE A 118 1.06 1.12 -8.55
CA PHE A 118 2.40 0.56 -8.53
C PHE A 118 3.15 1.02 -9.79
N ASP A 119 4.13 1.90 -9.61
CA ASP A 119 5.04 2.31 -10.67
C ASP A 119 6.26 1.40 -10.67
N MET A 120 6.34 0.56 -11.70
CA MET A 120 7.39 -0.44 -11.86
C MET A 120 8.68 0.14 -12.47
N LYS A 121 8.77 1.46 -12.71
CA LYS A 121 9.98 2.12 -13.19
C LYS A 121 11.14 1.90 -12.22
N GLY A 122 12.27 1.42 -12.75
CA GLY A 122 13.47 1.12 -11.97
C GLY A 122 13.52 -0.32 -11.43
N VAL A 123 12.41 -1.05 -11.46
CA VAL A 123 12.41 -2.48 -11.10
C VAL A 123 13.14 -3.27 -12.17
N SER A 124 14.24 -3.90 -11.79
CA SER A 124 15.05 -4.80 -12.63
C SER A 124 14.81 -6.26 -12.28
N PHE A 125 15.21 -7.18 -13.18
CA PHE A 125 15.07 -8.62 -12.96
C PHE A 125 15.78 -9.09 -11.67
N SER A 126 16.91 -8.47 -11.30
CA SER A 126 17.65 -8.79 -10.07
C SER A 126 16.85 -8.52 -8.80
N HIS A 127 15.89 -7.60 -8.84
CA HIS A 127 14.97 -7.36 -7.71
C HIS A 127 14.06 -8.56 -7.45
N LEU A 128 13.72 -9.33 -8.49
CA LEU A 128 12.92 -10.54 -8.35
C LEU A 128 13.63 -11.60 -7.50
N ALA A 129 14.97 -11.68 -7.59
CA ALA A 129 15.77 -12.63 -6.81
C ALA A 129 15.82 -12.29 -5.31
N LYS A 130 15.45 -11.07 -4.91
CA LYS A 130 15.38 -10.64 -3.50
C LYS A 130 14.00 -10.87 -2.87
N ILE A 131 13.00 -11.29 -3.64
CA ILE A 131 11.64 -11.47 -3.14
C ILE A 131 11.61 -12.55 -2.06
N ASN A 132 10.98 -12.20 -0.93
CA ASN A 132 10.64 -13.16 0.12
C ASN A 132 9.21 -13.67 -0.09
N LEU A 133 9.06 -14.92 -0.55
CA LEU A 133 7.74 -15.51 -0.84
C LEU A 133 6.83 -15.64 0.38
N SER A 134 7.41 -15.84 1.58
CA SER A 134 6.64 -15.89 2.83
C SER A 134 6.00 -14.52 3.12
N ALA A 135 6.80 -13.46 2.99
CA ALA A 135 6.31 -12.09 3.17
C ALA A 135 5.25 -11.73 2.11
N VAL A 136 5.44 -12.10 0.84
CA VAL A 136 4.43 -11.89 -0.22
C VAL A 136 3.11 -12.60 0.12
N ARG A 137 3.16 -13.85 0.60
CA ARG A 137 1.96 -14.58 1.02
C ARG A 137 1.24 -13.88 2.17
N LYS A 138 1.98 -13.40 3.16
CA LYS A 138 1.43 -12.63 4.30
C LYS A 138 0.78 -11.33 3.84
N PHE A 139 1.43 -10.60 2.92
CA PHE A 139 0.86 -9.39 2.32
C PHE A 139 -0.41 -9.66 1.52
N MET A 140 -0.44 -10.72 0.71
CA MET A 140 -1.62 -11.09 -0.05
C MET A 140 -2.78 -11.47 0.87
N ASN A 141 -2.53 -12.19 1.97
CA ASN A 141 -3.57 -12.45 2.96
C ASN A 141 -4.05 -11.14 3.62
N TYR A 142 -3.12 -10.29 4.05
CA TYR A 142 -3.43 -9.02 4.69
C TYR A 142 -4.32 -8.13 3.82
N ILE A 143 -3.92 -7.85 2.58
CA ILE A 143 -4.61 -6.86 1.73
C ILE A 143 -6.03 -7.31 1.32
N GLN A 144 -6.30 -8.62 1.36
CA GLN A 144 -7.58 -9.19 0.94
C GLN A 144 -8.53 -9.42 2.11
N GLU A 145 -8.00 -9.80 3.27
CA GLU A 145 -8.81 -10.30 4.39
C GLU A 145 -8.59 -9.54 5.70
N GLY A 146 -7.41 -8.95 5.91
CA GLY A 146 -7.06 -8.32 7.18
C GLY A 146 -7.04 -6.80 7.16
N HIS A 147 -6.95 -6.17 5.98
CA HIS A 147 -6.76 -4.73 5.90
C HIS A 147 -8.08 -3.98 6.09
N PRO A 148 -8.21 -3.08 7.09
CA PRO A 148 -9.45 -2.34 7.36
C PRO A 148 -9.65 -1.16 6.40
N ALA A 149 -9.54 -1.42 5.10
CA ALA A 149 -9.79 -0.45 4.03
C ALA A 149 -10.37 -1.13 2.80
N ARG A 150 -11.10 -0.36 2.00
CA ARG A 150 -11.68 -0.84 0.75
C ARG A 150 -10.71 -0.55 -0.39
N LEU A 151 -10.17 -1.59 -1.00
CA LEU A 151 -9.43 -1.45 -2.24
C LEU A 151 -10.41 -1.33 -3.42
N LYS A 152 -10.27 -0.27 -4.22
CA LYS A 152 -11.15 0.05 -5.36
C LYS A 152 -10.45 -0.12 -6.71
N GLY A 153 -9.12 -0.13 -6.73
CA GLY A 153 -8.35 -0.38 -7.94
C GLY A 153 -6.87 -0.53 -7.62
N VAL A 154 -6.19 -1.35 -8.42
CA VAL A 154 -4.74 -1.47 -8.44
C VAL A 154 -4.28 -1.25 -9.87
N HIS A 155 -3.52 -0.18 -10.10
CA HIS A 155 -2.98 0.16 -11.41
C HIS A 155 -1.48 -0.05 -11.41
N VAL A 156 -1.02 -0.97 -12.25
CA VAL A 156 0.41 -1.15 -12.52
C VAL A 156 0.78 -0.32 -13.74
N ILE A 157 1.69 0.64 -13.55
CA ILE A 157 2.24 1.49 -14.63
C ILE A 157 3.71 1.17 -14.86
N ASN A 158 4.22 1.52 -16.04
CA ASN A 158 5.60 1.23 -16.45
C ASN A 158 5.98 -0.24 -16.28
N ALA A 159 5.03 -1.15 -16.57
CA ALA A 159 5.22 -2.58 -16.40
C ALA A 159 6.49 -3.06 -17.10
N VAL A 160 7.28 -3.85 -16.37
CA VAL A 160 8.56 -4.40 -16.83
C VAL A 160 8.34 -5.55 -17.81
N ALA A 161 9.34 -5.84 -18.65
CA ALA A 161 9.25 -6.89 -19.67
C ALA A 161 9.01 -8.30 -19.10
N PHE A 162 9.35 -8.53 -17.83
CA PHE A 162 9.18 -9.81 -17.12
C PHE A 162 7.96 -9.83 -16.17
N MET A 163 6.94 -9.02 -16.44
CA MET A 163 5.74 -8.92 -15.60
C MET A 163 4.96 -10.23 -15.51
N ASP A 164 5.01 -11.06 -16.56
CA ASP A 164 4.47 -12.42 -16.59
C ASP A 164 5.03 -13.30 -15.47
N LYS A 165 6.34 -13.22 -15.18
CA LYS A 165 6.98 -13.95 -14.08
C LYS A 165 6.52 -13.46 -12.72
N ILE A 166 6.38 -12.14 -12.56
CA ILE A 166 5.82 -11.55 -11.32
C ILE A 166 4.40 -12.06 -11.11
N LEU A 167 3.57 -12.01 -12.16
CA LEU A 167 2.21 -12.52 -12.14
C LEU A 167 2.15 -14.02 -11.83
N GLY A 168 3.09 -14.82 -12.32
CA GLY A 168 3.20 -16.24 -11.98
C GLY A 168 3.39 -16.49 -10.47
N ILE A 169 4.04 -15.56 -9.76
CA ILE A 169 4.24 -15.62 -8.30
C ILE A 169 2.99 -15.12 -7.56
N VAL A 170 2.43 -13.98 -7.96
CA VAL A 170 1.37 -13.31 -7.18
C VAL A 170 -0.03 -13.82 -7.49
N ARG A 171 -0.33 -14.21 -8.74
CA ARG A 171 -1.68 -14.59 -9.17
C ARG A 171 -2.25 -15.80 -8.42
N PRO A 172 -1.48 -16.85 -8.09
CA PRO A 172 -1.97 -17.95 -7.27
C PRO A 172 -2.39 -17.55 -5.83
N LEU A 173 -1.98 -16.37 -5.37
CA LEU A 173 -2.27 -15.84 -4.04
C LEU A 173 -3.45 -14.84 -4.05
N MET A 174 -3.95 -14.47 -5.23
CA MET A 174 -5.05 -13.52 -5.39
C MET A 174 -6.40 -14.25 -5.48
N LYS A 175 -7.35 -13.81 -4.66
CA LYS A 175 -8.77 -14.15 -4.80
C LYS A 175 -9.36 -13.44 -6.02
N THR A 176 -10.45 -13.99 -6.55
CA THR A 176 -11.14 -13.45 -7.74
C THR A 176 -11.53 -11.98 -7.61
N GLY A 177 -11.87 -11.52 -6.40
CA GLY A 177 -12.16 -10.10 -6.12
C GLY A 177 -10.95 -9.21 -6.43
N LEU A 178 -9.77 -9.53 -5.89
CA LEU A 178 -8.55 -8.76 -6.14
C LEU A 178 -8.12 -8.82 -7.60
N VAL A 179 -8.22 -9.99 -8.25
CA VAL A 179 -7.86 -10.14 -9.69
C VAL A 179 -8.63 -9.14 -10.57
N LYS A 180 -9.90 -8.88 -10.28
CA LYS A 180 -10.74 -7.94 -11.04
C LYS A 180 -10.36 -6.47 -10.84
N LEU A 181 -9.69 -6.15 -9.73
CA LEU A 181 -9.26 -4.78 -9.41
C LEU A 181 -7.89 -4.44 -10.01
N VAL A 182 -7.09 -5.45 -10.39
CA VAL A 182 -5.76 -5.25 -10.94
C VAL A 182 -5.85 -4.95 -12.44
N SER A 183 -5.22 -3.86 -12.85
CA SER A 183 -5.11 -3.47 -14.25
C SER A 183 -3.70 -2.99 -14.59
N PHE A 184 -3.28 -3.27 -15.82
CA PHE A 184 -2.03 -2.80 -16.39
C PHE A 184 -2.35 -1.63 -17.29
N THR A 185 -1.89 -0.43 -16.93
CA THR A 185 -2.30 0.79 -17.63
C THR A 185 -1.11 1.68 -17.95
N ARG A 186 -1.23 2.46 -19.03
CA ARG A 186 -0.49 3.72 -19.13
C ARG A 186 -1.26 4.73 -18.30
N ILE A 187 -0.56 5.64 -17.60
CA ILE A 187 -1.17 6.63 -16.68
C ILE A 187 -2.45 7.18 -17.33
N THR A 188 -3.61 6.85 -16.76
CA THR A 188 -4.89 7.23 -17.33
C THR A 188 -5.15 8.71 -17.07
N ARG A 189 -5.99 9.35 -17.88
CA ARG A 189 -6.44 10.74 -17.64
C ARG A 189 -7.05 10.93 -16.24
N LEU A 190 -7.65 9.89 -15.66
CA LEU A 190 -8.19 9.87 -14.29
C LEU A 190 -7.09 9.98 -13.23
N ILE A 191 -5.97 9.26 -13.40
CA ILE A 191 -4.82 9.36 -12.49
C ILE A 191 -4.09 10.69 -12.72
N LEU A 192 -3.94 11.11 -13.99
CA LEU A 192 -3.38 12.40 -14.33
C LEU A 192 -4.21 13.57 -13.78
N SER A 193 -5.53 13.52 -13.75
CA SER A 193 -6.33 14.62 -13.18
C SER A 193 -6.18 14.71 -11.66
N ALA A 194 -6.04 13.57 -10.97
CA ALA A 194 -5.73 13.56 -9.53
C ALA A 194 -4.32 14.10 -9.24
N ILE A 195 -3.34 13.80 -10.10
CA ILE A 195 -1.92 14.23 -9.95
C ILE A 195 -1.69 15.67 -10.43
N LEU A 196 -2.15 16.05 -11.62
CA LEU A 196 -1.86 17.34 -12.27
C LEU A 196 -2.66 18.50 -11.70
N ASN A 197 -3.91 18.28 -11.29
CA ASN A 197 -4.68 19.36 -10.67
C ASN A 197 -4.12 19.73 -9.28
N GLY A 198 -3.16 18.98 -8.74
CA GLY A 198 -2.39 19.32 -7.54
C GLY A 198 -1.19 20.25 -7.77
N THR A 199 -0.98 20.75 -9.00
CA THR A 199 0.08 21.73 -9.31
C THR A 199 -0.39 23.18 -9.45
N ASP A 200 -1.69 23.45 -9.32
CA ASP A 200 -2.19 24.81 -9.12
C ASP A 200 -2.12 25.18 -7.64
N ASP A 201 -0.91 25.48 -7.14
CA ASP A 201 -0.79 26.48 -6.09
C ASP A 201 -0.37 27.79 -6.72
N LYS A 202 -1.32 28.72 -6.69
CA LYS A 202 -1.14 30.11 -7.06
C LYS A 202 -0.03 30.65 -6.17
N ASN A 203 1.08 31.05 -6.76
CA ASN A 203 1.98 32.00 -6.14
C ASN A 203 1.21 33.35 -6.00
N PRO A 204 0.84 33.82 -4.80
CA PRO A 204 0.39 35.18 -4.63
C PRO A 204 1.64 36.01 -4.34
N ALA A 205 2.24 36.53 -5.40
CA ALA A 205 2.98 37.77 -5.27
C ALA A 205 1.98 38.86 -4.85
N THR A 206 1.92 39.19 -3.55
CA THR A 206 1.67 40.54 -2.97
C THR A 206 1.33 40.46 -1.47
N MET A 207 2.31 40.78 -0.63
CA MET A 207 2.23 41.85 0.39
C MET A 207 3.64 42.22 0.83
#